data_AF-A0A9D6VNB9-F1
#
_entry.id   AF-A0A9D6VNB9-F1
#
_cell.length_a   1.000
_cell.length_b   1.000
_cell.length_c   1.000
_cell.angle_alpha   90.00
_cell.angle_beta   90.00
_cell.angle_gamma   90.00
#
_symmetry.space_group_name_H-M   'P 1'
#
loop_
_entity.id
_entity.type
_entity.pdbx_description
1 polymer ?
#
loop_
_entity_poly.entity_id
_entity_poly.type
_entity_poly.pdbx_seq_one_letter_code
_entity_poly.pdbx_strand_id
1 'polypeptide(L)'
;MNTLKKIKSTIYSINEKINSQLDTILHHKKFQQLEASWRGFYLLIHSEKSDQKTIKIKLLNVTWDELKEDVFISFDYDQTALFEKLHNKEFDHPGGEPIGLLLCDYYFQEEESDFSTLSILSKIAAASFSPIMIGAASNLFTSKNNTQSPLKKITHMKEFYFLSLIAPRIIMRLPHPYHPALSYLESNNKKEDYLWGNSVYFSGINILQKYAFSNWFLEYCSAPSFFHPLNFNKYSTEMRLTQEDEKKLGESGISFLNERHDRREIVFSSIHSLYQEKSRKKFSFNHILCFSRFAHYIKSIGREKIGVFSTPAECEKFIKNWLQQYTADGPNIDDEYKTTYPLKKTGVHVSFYPGDIKKYHCEISLSLHLPTEMGDLELKISTEIPR
;
A
#
# COMPACT_ATOMS: atom_id res chain seq x y z
N MET A 1 16.11 41.70 46.37
CA MET A 1 16.42 41.48 44.93
C MET A 1 17.16 40.17 44.64
N ASN A 2 18.14 39.73 45.45
CA ASN A 2 18.91 38.49 45.19
C ASN A 2 18.12 37.18 45.33
N THR A 3 17.15 37.10 46.26
CA THR A 3 16.37 35.87 46.47
C THR A 3 15.47 35.54 45.29
N LEU A 4 14.80 36.54 44.71
CA LEU A 4 13.97 36.37 43.51
C LEU A 4 14.79 35.95 42.29
N LYS A 5 16.01 36.49 42.12
CA LYS A 5 16.93 36.04 41.07
C LYS A 5 17.34 34.58 41.26
N LYS A 6 17.63 34.17 42.51
CA LYS A 6 18.02 32.79 42.85
C LYS A 6 16.89 31.79 42.64
N ILE A 7 15.66 32.13 43.02
CA ILE A 7 14.47 31.29 42.76
C ILE A 7 14.26 31.12 41.26
N LYS A 8 14.31 32.22 40.48
CA LYS A 8 14.18 32.16 39.02
C LYS A 8 15.27 31.30 38.38
N SER A 9 16.53 31.39 38.83
CA SER A 9 17.60 30.53 38.31
C SER A 9 17.40 29.06 38.67
N THR A 10 16.89 28.76 39.87
CA THR A 10 16.60 27.38 40.27
C THR A 10 15.45 26.79 39.45
N ILE A 11 14.38 27.55 39.23
CA ILE A 11 13.26 27.14 38.36
C ILE A 11 13.78 26.88 36.94
N TYR A 12 14.62 27.78 36.41
CA TYR A 12 15.23 27.60 35.09
C TYR A 12 16.06 26.32 35.01
N SER A 13 16.90 26.04 36.02
CA SER A 13 17.70 24.81 36.06
C SER A 13 16.86 23.54 36.18
N ILE A 14 15.73 23.59 36.89
CA ILE A 14 14.79 22.47 36.97
C ILE A 14 14.13 22.23 35.61
N ASN A 15 13.68 23.30 34.94
CA ASN A 15 13.06 23.21 33.61
C ASN A 15 14.04 22.66 32.57
N GLU A 16 15.31 23.06 32.60
CA GLU A 16 16.32 22.47 31.70
C GLU A 16 16.48 20.97 31.91
N LYS A 17 16.49 20.50 33.17
CA LYS A 17 16.56 19.06 33.47
C LYS A 17 15.33 18.30 33.01
N ILE A 18 14.14 18.87 33.22
CA ILE A 18 12.88 18.29 32.75
C ILE A 18 12.87 18.19 31.22
N ASN A 19 13.24 19.27 30.54
CA ASN A 19 13.28 19.32 29.08
C ASN A 19 14.26 18.29 28.52
N SER A 20 15.47 18.20 29.08
CA SER A 20 16.46 17.19 28.68
C SER A 20 15.98 15.75 28.90
N GLN A 21 15.28 15.48 30.01
CA GLN A 21 14.73 14.16 30.29
C GLN A 21 13.57 13.82 29.35
N LEU A 22 12.70 14.80 29.03
CA LEU A 22 11.61 14.63 28.09
C LEU A 22 12.12 14.37 26.67
N ASP A 23 13.11 15.15 26.20
CA ASP A 23 13.77 14.93 24.92
C ASP A 23 14.36 13.51 24.84
N THR A 24 15.02 13.06 25.91
CA THR A 24 15.58 11.69 25.98
C THR A 24 14.50 10.61 25.81
N ILE A 25 13.31 10.81 26.38
CA ILE A 25 12.18 9.87 26.25
C ILE A 25 11.58 9.95 24.84
N LEU A 26 11.31 11.16 24.35
CA LEU A 26 10.66 11.39 23.06
C LEU A 26 11.55 10.98 21.88
N HIS A 27 12.87 11.10 22.00
CA HIS A 27 13.84 10.69 20.98
C HIS A 27 14.32 9.26 21.14
N HIS A 28 13.82 8.52 22.14
CA HIS A 28 14.17 7.11 22.29
C HIS A 28 13.57 6.28 21.15
N LYS A 29 14.40 5.53 20.41
CA LYS A 29 14.00 4.78 19.20
C LYS A 29 12.74 3.92 19.37
N LYS A 30 12.62 3.21 20.50
CA LYS A 30 11.43 2.36 20.77
C LYS A 30 10.15 3.20 20.95
N PHE A 31 10.26 4.36 21.58
CA PHE A 31 9.12 5.25 21.78
C PHE A 31 8.72 5.89 20.46
N GLN A 32 9.68 6.40 19.69
CA GLN A 32 9.43 6.95 18.35
C GLN A 32 8.80 5.92 17.41
N GLN A 33 9.27 4.67 17.41
CA GLN A 33 8.67 3.62 16.57
C GLN A 33 7.20 3.40 16.94
N LEU A 34 6.90 3.23 18.22
CA LEU A 34 5.53 3.06 18.71
C LEU A 34 4.66 4.28 18.38
N GLU A 35 5.17 5.49 18.64
CA GLU A 35 4.47 6.75 18.37
C GLU A 35 4.21 6.91 16.86
N ALA A 36 5.19 6.61 16.01
CA ALA A 36 5.07 6.71 14.56
C ALA A 36 4.03 5.74 13.99
N SER A 37 4.03 4.47 14.42
CA SER A 37 3.04 3.46 13.99
C SER A 37 1.62 3.87 14.40
N TRP A 38 1.42 4.21 15.68
CA TRP A 38 0.09 4.61 16.17
C TRP A 38 -0.39 5.94 15.59
N ARG A 39 0.50 6.90 15.36
CA ARG A 39 0.13 8.15 14.66
C ARG A 39 -0.21 7.89 13.20
N GLY A 40 0.57 7.07 12.50
CA GLY A 40 0.27 6.67 11.12
C GLY A 40 -1.11 6.02 11.02
N PHE A 41 -1.41 5.09 11.92
CA PHE A 41 -2.71 4.44 12.02
C PHE A 41 -3.83 5.43 12.40
N TYR A 42 -3.58 6.33 13.36
CA TYR A 42 -4.52 7.38 13.72
C TYR A 42 -4.86 8.28 12.53
N LEU A 43 -3.85 8.69 11.75
CA LEU A 43 -4.03 9.49 10.54
C LEU A 43 -4.85 8.74 9.49
N LEU A 44 -4.63 7.43 9.32
CA LEU A 44 -5.40 6.58 8.41
C LEU A 44 -6.88 6.49 8.80
N ILE A 45 -7.19 6.39 10.09
CA ILE A 45 -8.58 6.36 10.56
C ILE A 45 -9.25 7.73 10.40
N HIS A 46 -8.54 8.81 10.74
CA HIS A 46 -9.12 10.17 10.77
C HIS A 46 -9.11 10.89 9.41
N SER A 47 -8.39 10.35 8.42
CA SER A 47 -8.43 10.89 7.06
C SER A 47 -9.79 10.70 6.40
N GLU A 48 -10.56 9.71 6.84
CA GLU A 48 -11.91 9.46 6.37
C GLU A 48 -12.93 10.26 7.17
N LYS A 49 -13.57 11.22 6.50
CA LYS A 49 -14.75 11.94 7.00
C LYS A 49 -16.05 11.40 6.39
N SER A 50 -15.98 10.32 5.63
CA SER A 50 -17.11 9.83 4.86
C SER A 50 -17.87 8.76 5.66
N ASP A 51 -19.16 9.00 5.88
CA ASP A 51 -20.13 8.10 6.51
C ASP A 51 -20.47 6.88 5.61
N GLN A 52 -19.52 6.50 4.73
CA GLN A 52 -19.68 5.45 3.75
C GLN A 52 -19.47 4.09 4.42
N LYS A 53 -20.56 3.33 4.52
CA LYS A 53 -20.61 1.97 5.09
C LYS A 53 -19.75 0.91 4.36
N THR A 54 -18.94 1.31 3.38
CA THR A 54 -18.21 0.45 2.45
C THR A 54 -16.72 0.27 2.78
N ILE A 55 -16.16 1.09 3.67
CA ILE A 55 -14.73 1.01 4.06
C ILE A 55 -14.61 0.39 5.46
N LYS A 56 -13.76 -0.63 5.58
CA LYS A 56 -13.44 -1.29 6.85
C LYS A 56 -11.93 -1.37 7.01
N ILE A 57 -11.44 -0.91 8.16
CA ILE A 57 -10.02 -0.99 8.53
C ILE A 57 -9.89 -2.04 9.64
N LYS A 58 -9.13 -3.10 9.38
CA LYS A 58 -8.81 -4.16 10.35
C LYS A 58 -7.34 -4.00 10.77
N LEU A 59 -7.06 -4.07 12.07
CA LEU A 59 -5.70 -4.03 12.61
C LEU A 59 -5.27 -5.44 13.03
N LEU A 60 -4.12 -5.89 12.54
CA LEU A 60 -3.46 -7.12 12.95
C LEU A 60 -2.09 -6.75 13.52
N ASN A 61 -1.93 -6.87 14.84
CA ASN A 61 -0.66 -6.61 15.51
C ASN A 61 0.19 -7.88 15.47
N VAL A 62 1.24 -7.86 14.65
CA VAL A 62 2.23 -8.93 14.52
C VAL A 62 3.58 -8.26 14.33
N THR A 63 4.64 -8.86 14.85
CA THR A 63 6.01 -8.39 14.63
C THR A 63 6.61 -9.04 13.38
N TRP A 64 7.63 -8.40 12.79
CA TRP A 64 8.33 -8.99 11.64
C TRP A 64 8.97 -10.34 11.98
N ASP A 65 9.46 -10.51 13.21
CA ASP A 65 10.06 -11.76 13.69
C ASP A 65 9.03 -12.89 13.83
N GLU A 66 7.82 -12.58 14.32
CA GLU A 66 6.72 -13.55 14.36
C GLU A 66 6.27 -13.96 12.94
N LEU A 67 6.26 -13.04 11.97
CA LEU A 67 6.00 -13.39 10.57
C LEU A 67 7.09 -14.28 9.99
N LYS A 68 8.36 -14.01 10.28
CA LYS A 68 9.48 -14.86 9.89
C LYS A 68 9.34 -16.26 10.47
N GLU A 69 8.97 -16.36 11.74
CA GLU A 69 8.78 -17.63 12.43
C GLU A 69 7.61 -18.43 11.82
N ASP A 70 6.47 -17.79 11.55
CA ASP A 70 5.32 -18.42 10.85
C ASP A 70 5.72 -18.96 9.48
N VAL A 71 6.48 -18.16 8.71
CA VAL A 71 7.00 -18.57 7.40
C VAL A 71 8.01 -19.70 7.51
N PHE A 72 8.87 -19.69 8.52
CA PHE A 72 9.92 -20.70 8.70
C PHE A 72 9.35 -22.06 9.13
N ILE A 73 8.29 -22.06 9.94
CA ILE A 73 7.63 -23.29 10.41
C ILE A 73 6.72 -23.88 9.32
N SER A 74 6.15 -23.01 8.47
CA SER A 74 5.25 -23.43 7.39
C SER A 74 6.04 -24.03 6.21
N PHE A 75 5.57 -25.17 5.69
CA PHE A 75 6.19 -25.79 4.52
C PHE A 75 5.94 -25.00 3.24
N ASP A 76 4.74 -24.43 3.10
CA ASP A 76 4.34 -23.60 1.96
C ASP A 76 3.40 -22.47 2.42
N TYR A 77 3.12 -21.51 1.53
CA TYR A 77 2.38 -20.29 1.86
C TYR A 77 0.94 -20.55 2.31
N ASP A 78 0.32 -21.64 1.85
CA ASP A 78 -1.07 -22.01 2.13
C ASP A 78 -1.31 -22.53 3.57
N GLN A 79 -0.23 -22.91 4.26
CA GLN A 79 -0.26 -23.39 5.64
C GLN A 79 0.05 -22.31 6.68
N THR A 80 0.44 -21.12 6.23
CA THR A 80 0.76 -20.00 7.12
C THR A 80 -0.47 -19.49 7.87
N ALA A 81 -0.28 -19.05 9.12
CA ALA A 81 -1.35 -18.46 9.92
C ALA A 81 -1.91 -17.18 9.27
N LEU A 82 -1.07 -16.44 8.54
CA LEU A 82 -1.49 -15.27 7.78
C LEU A 82 -2.40 -15.66 6.60
N PHE A 83 -2.08 -16.70 5.85
CA PHE A 83 -2.93 -17.19 4.76
C PHE A 83 -4.29 -17.66 5.28
N GLU A 84 -4.35 -18.34 6.42
CA GLU A 84 -5.61 -18.74 7.03
C GLU A 84 -6.53 -17.53 7.31
N LYS A 85 -5.95 -16.43 7.80
CA LYS A 85 -6.68 -15.20 8.13
C LYS A 85 -7.13 -14.43 6.88
N LEU A 86 -6.26 -14.30 5.88
CA LEU A 86 -6.53 -13.49 4.69
C LEU A 86 -7.34 -14.25 3.63
N HIS A 87 -6.98 -15.50 3.39
CA HIS A 87 -7.60 -16.34 2.39
C HIS A 87 -8.75 -17.14 2.99
N ASN A 88 -8.48 -18.11 3.86
CA ASN A 88 -9.49 -19.12 4.24
C ASN A 88 -10.68 -18.53 5.02
N LYS A 89 -10.44 -17.56 5.90
CA LYS A 89 -11.48 -16.92 6.75
C LYS A 89 -12.24 -15.79 6.07
N GLU A 90 -11.68 -15.21 5.01
CA GLU A 90 -12.25 -14.02 4.36
C GLU A 90 -12.49 -14.31 2.88
N PHE A 91 -11.43 -14.34 2.06
CA PHE A 91 -11.59 -14.52 0.61
C PHE A 91 -12.26 -15.84 0.25
N ASP A 92 -11.87 -16.98 0.84
CA ASP A 92 -12.44 -18.30 0.53
C ASP A 92 -13.70 -18.67 1.34
N HIS A 93 -14.11 -17.82 2.29
CA HIS A 93 -15.23 -18.11 3.19
C HIS A 93 -16.59 -17.66 2.63
N PRO A 94 -17.66 -18.49 2.68
CA PRO A 94 -19.00 -18.04 2.36
C PRO A 94 -19.45 -16.88 3.26
N GLY A 95 -19.79 -15.74 2.67
CA GLY A 95 -20.14 -14.52 3.40
C GLY A 95 -18.94 -13.78 4.04
N GLY A 96 -17.71 -14.21 3.77
CA GLY A 96 -16.50 -13.49 4.16
C GLY A 96 -16.30 -12.20 3.37
N GLU A 97 -15.45 -11.32 3.89
CA GLU A 97 -15.20 -10.00 3.29
C GLU A 97 -13.74 -9.91 2.83
N PRO A 98 -13.46 -10.08 1.53
CA PRO A 98 -12.09 -10.15 1.05
C PRO A 98 -11.32 -8.87 1.32
N ILE A 99 -10.07 -9.01 1.75
CA ILE A 99 -9.22 -7.88 2.12
C ILE A 99 -8.67 -7.23 0.83
N GLY A 100 -9.05 -5.98 0.59
CA GLY A 100 -8.70 -5.26 -0.63
C GLY A 100 -7.26 -4.75 -0.72
N LEU A 101 -6.63 -4.42 0.41
CA LEU A 101 -5.28 -3.89 0.48
C LEU A 101 -4.69 -4.19 1.86
N LEU A 102 -3.42 -4.58 1.88
CA LEU A 102 -2.63 -4.81 3.08
C LEU A 102 -1.56 -3.74 3.20
N LEU A 103 -1.64 -2.96 4.27
CA LEU A 103 -0.62 -1.98 4.64
C LEU A 103 0.24 -2.59 5.73
N CYS A 104 1.51 -2.84 5.42
CA CYS A 104 2.45 -3.44 6.35
C CYS A 104 3.40 -2.38 6.88
N ASP A 105 3.31 -2.08 8.18
CA ASP A 105 4.19 -1.11 8.85
C ASP A 105 5.55 -1.73 9.21
N TYR A 106 6.24 -2.21 8.18
CA TYR A 106 7.61 -2.70 8.28
C TYR A 106 8.49 -1.96 7.28
N TYR A 107 9.80 -2.04 7.52
CA TYR A 107 10.82 -1.60 6.57
C TYR A 107 11.57 -2.82 6.07
N PHE A 108 11.37 -3.17 4.82
CA PHE A 108 12.11 -4.23 4.16
C PHE A 108 13.58 -3.83 4.05
N GLN A 109 14.49 -4.73 4.44
CA GLN A 109 15.93 -4.57 4.31
C GLN A 109 16.49 -5.67 3.38
N GLU A 110 17.65 -5.43 2.78
CA GLU A 110 18.28 -6.38 1.85
C GLU A 110 18.99 -7.54 2.57
N GLU A 111 18.30 -8.19 3.52
CA GLU A 111 18.80 -9.35 4.26
C GLU A 111 18.26 -10.67 3.67
N GLU A 112 19.09 -11.71 3.59
CA GLU A 112 18.70 -13.03 3.03
C GLU A 112 17.42 -13.59 3.67
N SER A 113 17.29 -13.46 5.00
CA SER A 113 16.12 -13.93 5.73
C SER A 113 14.83 -13.18 5.37
N ASP A 114 14.92 -11.88 5.10
CA ASP A 114 13.77 -11.04 4.75
C ASP A 114 13.21 -11.40 3.36
N PHE A 115 14.05 -11.84 2.43
CA PHE A 115 13.60 -12.22 1.08
C PHE A 115 12.65 -13.40 1.08
N SER A 116 12.94 -14.43 1.88
CA SER A 116 12.08 -15.62 1.98
C SER A 116 10.68 -15.24 2.47
N THR A 117 10.62 -14.38 3.49
CA THR A 117 9.38 -13.84 4.05
C THR A 117 8.65 -12.98 3.02
N LEU A 118 9.36 -12.10 2.32
CA LEU A 118 8.78 -11.24 1.29
C LEU A 118 8.17 -12.06 0.13
N SER A 119 8.86 -13.11 -0.32
CA SER A 119 8.37 -14.03 -1.36
C SER A 119 7.07 -14.71 -0.92
N ILE A 120 7.03 -15.27 0.28
CA ILE A 120 5.83 -15.94 0.82
C ILE A 120 4.68 -14.96 1.00
N LEU A 121 4.92 -13.77 1.57
CA LEU A 121 3.92 -12.70 1.65
C LEU A 121 3.35 -12.36 0.28
N SER A 122 4.20 -12.28 -0.74
CA SER A 122 3.78 -11.97 -2.09
C SER A 122 2.93 -13.08 -2.73
N LYS A 123 3.21 -14.35 -2.42
CA LYS A 123 2.36 -15.48 -2.81
C LYS A 123 1.00 -15.44 -2.12
N ILE A 124 0.95 -15.15 -0.82
CA ILE A 124 -0.30 -14.99 -0.06
C ILE A 124 -1.15 -13.85 -0.65
N ALA A 125 -0.51 -12.72 -0.98
CA ALA A 125 -1.14 -11.58 -1.63
C ALA A 125 -1.73 -11.95 -3.00
N ALA A 126 -0.97 -12.68 -3.81
CA ALA A 126 -1.42 -13.14 -5.13
C ALA A 126 -2.59 -14.13 -5.03
N ALA A 127 -2.53 -15.07 -4.09
CA ALA A 127 -3.58 -16.06 -3.89
C ALA A 127 -4.90 -15.46 -3.37
N SER A 128 -4.82 -14.41 -2.54
CA SER A 128 -6.00 -13.74 -1.97
C SER A 128 -6.47 -12.53 -2.78
N PHE A 129 -5.75 -12.18 -3.85
CA PHE A 129 -5.90 -10.90 -4.56
C PHE A 129 -5.90 -9.72 -3.57
N SER A 130 -4.95 -9.72 -2.64
CA SER A 130 -4.81 -8.70 -1.59
C SER A 130 -3.45 -8.04 -1.73
N PRO A 131 -3.32 -6.99 -2.56
CA PRO A 131 -2.05 -6.31 -2.78
C PRO A 131 -1.44 -5.81 -1.47
N ILE A 132 -0.11 -5.90 -1.35
CA ILE A 132 0.67 -5.54 -0.16
C ILE A 132 1.54 -4.31 -0.44
N MET A 133 1.54 -3.37 0.49
CA MET A 133 2.51 -2.27 0.54
C MET A 133 3.40 -2.39 1.78
N ILE A 134 4.72 -2.37 1.58
CA ILE A 134 5.72 -2.41 2.65
C ILE A 134 6.65 -1.20 2.49
N GLY A 135 7.14 -0.65 3.60
CA GLY A 135 8.13 0.42 3.58
C GLY A 135 9.49 -0.08 3.07
N ALA A 136 10.17 0.68 2.22
CA ALA A 136 11.55 0.43 1.86
C ALA A 136 12.49 1.10 2.86
N ALA A 137 13.42 0.34 3.44
CA ALA A 137 14.45 0.94 4.28
C ALA A 137 15.40 1.84 3.47
N SER A 138 15.96 2.87 4.11
CA SER A 138 16.77 3.89 3.43
C SER A 138 18.00 3.31 2.72
N ASN A 139 18.58 2.23 3.24
CA ASN A 139 19.73 1.53 2.66
C ASN A 139 19.48 1.04 1.22
N LEU A 140 18.23 0.68 0.87
CA LEU A 140 17.86 0.17 -0.45
C LEU A 140 18.00 1.20 -1.58
N PHE A 141 17.88 2.49 -1.27
CA PHE A 141 17.91 3.56 -2.27
C PHE A 141 19.00 4.60 -2.06
N THR A 142 19.73 4.56 -0.93
CA THR A 142 20.88 5.44 -0.69
C THR A 142 22.23 4.81 -1.08
N SER A 143 22.32 3.48 -1.22
CA SER A 143 23.58 2.80 -1.55
C SER A 143 23.97 3.03 -3.02
N LYS A 144 25.16 3.58 -3.27
CA LYS A 144 25.65 3.99 -4.59
C LYS A 144 25.99 2.83 -5.56
N ASN A 145 25.87 1.56 -5.13
CA ASN A 145 26.28 0.39 -5.91
C ASN A 145 25.07 -0.36 -6.49
N ASN A 146 24.33 0.31 -7.38
CA ASN A 146 23.07 -0.17 -7.96
C ASN A 146 23.20 -1.31 -9.00
N THR A 147 24.37 -1.91 -9.20
CA THR A 147 24.60 -2.92 -10.25
C THR A 147 24.41 -4.36 -9.76
N GLN A 148 24.49 -4.63 -8.46
CA GLN A 148 24.42 -5.99 -7.89
C GLN A 148 23.32 -6.19 -6.84
N SER A 149 22.33 -5.29 -6.73
CA SER A 149 21.27 -5.46 -5.73
C SER A 149 20.47 -6.75 -5.97
N PRO A 150 20.39 -7.68 -4.99
CA PRO A 150 19.44 -8.78 -4.97
C PRO A 150 18.03 -8.44 -5.46
N LEU A 151 17.56 -7.21 -5.20
CA LEU A 151 16.28 -6.70 -5.71
C LEU A 151 16.09 -6.90 -7.22
N LYS A 152 17.13 -6.69 -8.04
CA LYS A 152 17.06 -6.87 -9.50
C LYS A 152 16.84 -8.32 -9.94
N LYS A 153 17.19 -9.29 -9.09
CA LYS A 153 16.94 -10.71 -9.38
C LYS A 153 15.48 -11.07 -9.15
N ILE A 154 14.88 -10.51 -8.10
CA ILE A 154 13.51 -10.85 -7.68
C ILE A 154 12.45 -10.06 -8.45
N THR A 155 12.76 -8.87 -8.95
CA THR A 155 11.81 -8.05 -9.73
C THR A 155 11.27 -8.77 -10.96
N HIS A 156 11.92 -9.82 -11.45
CA HIS A 156 11.43 -10.62 -12.58
C HIS A 156 10.54 -11.81 -12.20
N MET A 157 10.33 -12.07 -10.90
CA MET A 157 9.48 -13.18 -10.46
C MET A 157 8.02 -12.72 -10.38
N LYS A 158 7.13 -13.45 -11.05
CA LYS A 158 5.70 -13.10 -11.15
C LYS A 158 4.97 -13.03 -9.81
N GLU A 159 5.49 -13.67 -8.77
CA GLU A 159 4.93 -13.60 -7.42
C GLU A 159 4.92 -12.18 -6.86
N PHE A 160 5.89 -11.32 -7.22
CA PHE A 160 5.98 -9.93 -6.75
C PHE A 160 5.03 -8.95 -7.43
N TYR A 161 4.09 -9.46 -8.23
CA TYR A 161 3.09 -8.65 -8.92
C TYR A 161 2.23 -7.86 -7.94
N PHE A 162 1.87 -8.47 -6.81
CA PHE A 162 0.97 -7.90 -5.81
C PHE A 162 1.68 -7.09 -4.73
N LEU A 163 2.99 -6.88 -4.84
CA LEU A 163 3.79 -6.23 -3.80
C LEU A 163 4.35 -4.89 -4.28
N SER A 164 4.33 -3.87 -3.44
CA SER A 164 4.99 -2.58 -3.68
C SER A 164 5.84 -2.17 -2.49
N LEU A 165 7.04 -1.67 -2.80
CA LEU A 165 7.94 -1.07 -1.82
C LEU A 165 7.79 0.45 -1.87
N ILE A 166 7.50 1.07 -0.72
CA ILE A 166 7.23 2.50 -0.61
C ILE A 166 8.36 3.20 0.14
N ALA A 167 8.96 4.20 -0.49
CA ALA A 167 9.97 5.09 0.07
C ALA A 167 9.52 6.56 -0.07
N PRO A 168 10.14 7.51 0.65
CA PRO A 168 10.92 7.34 1.87
C PRO A 168 10.01 7.49 3.11
N ARG A 169 10.59 7.61 4.30
CA ARG A 169 9.84 7.97 5.51
C ARG A 169 9.33 9.40 5.45
N ILE A 170 8.21 9.66 6.12
CA ILE A 170 7.60 10.98 6.23
C ILE A 170 7.49 11.44 7.68
N ILE A 171 7.41 12.74 7.89
CA ILE A 171 7.19 13.30 9.22
C ILE A 171 5.75 13.02 9.67
N MET A 172 5.60 12.33 10.81
CA MET A 172 4.30 12.01 11.40
C MET A 172 3.83 13.07 12.42
N ARG A 173 4.77 13.82 13.00
CA ARG A 173 4.49 14.87 13.98
C ARG A 173 5.54 15.97 13.88
N LEU A 174 5.08 17.22 13.96
CA LEU A 174 5.98 18.35 14.19
C LEU A 174 6.58 18.32 15.60
N PRO A 175 7.79 18.86 15.79
CA PRO A 175 8.33 19.12 17.11
C PRO A 175 7.31 19.82 18.01
N HIS A 176 7.24 19.41 19.28
CA HIS A 176 6.33 20.03 20.22
C HIS A 176 6.65 21.53 20.34
N PRO A 177 5.69 22.41 20.05
CA PRO A 177 5.88 23.84 20.26
C PRO A 177 6.00 24.12 21.77
N TYR A 178 6.46 25.33 22.10
CA TYR A 178 6.61 25.73 23.50
C TYR A 178 5.31 25.51 24.30
N HIS A 179 5.36 24.64 25.30
CA HIS A 179 4.23 24.32 26.15
C HIS A 179 4.33 25.11 27.47
N PRO A 180 3.46 26.10 27.73
CA PRO A 180 3.62 27.03 28.83
C PRO A 180 3.56 26.36 30.21
N ALA A 181 2.73 25.33 30.38
CA ALA A 181 2.58 24.65 31.68
C ALA A 181 3.80 23.83 32.09
N LEU A 182 4.57 23.32 31.12
CA LEU A 182 5.77 22.52 31.37
C LEU A 182 7.06 23.31 31.12
N SER A 183 6.95 24.53 30.57
CA SER A 183 8.08 25.30 30.01
C SER A 183 8.95 24.45 29.07
N TYR A 184 8.30 23.55 28.33
CA TYR A 184 8.94 22.57 27.46
C TYR A 184 8.94 23.04 26.02
N LEU A 185 10.09 22.94 25.35
CA LEU A 185 10.25 23.14 23.92
C LEU A 185 11.12 22.00 23.42
N GLU A 186 10.63 21.22 22.46
CA GLU A 186 11.37 20.08 21.93
C GLU A 186 12.60 20.54 21.14
N SER A 187 13.76 19.98 21.46
CA SER A 187 15.01 20.26 20.76
C SER A 187 15.32 19.16 19.75
N ASN A 188 15.22 19.43 18.45
CA ASN A 188 15.62 18.47 17.40
C ASN A 188 16.89 18.97 16.71
N ASN A 189 18.03 18.39 17.09
CA ASN A 189 19.35 18.76 16.57
C ASN A 189 19.77 17.85 15.41
N LYS A 190 19.41 16.57 15.51
CA LYS A 190 19.68 15.55 14.50
C LYS A 190 18.43 15.27 13.67
N LYS A 191 18.63 14.60 12.54
CA LYS A 191 17.52 14.18 11.68
C LYS A 191 16.68 13.10 12.38
N GLU A 192 17.31 12.22 13.13
CA GLU A 192 16.67 11.11 13.84
C GLU A 192 15.80 11.59 15.02
N ASP A 193 16.02 12.81 15.51
CA ASP A 193 15.20 13.38 16.59
C ASP A 193 13.77 13.66 16.11
N TYR A 194 13.57 13.83 14.80
CA TYR A 194 12.23 13.99 14.22
C TYR A 194 11.46 12.67 14.22
N LEU A 195 10.14 12.78 14.43
CA LEU A 195 9.26 11.62 14.36
C LEU A 195 8.97 11.23 12.90
N TRP A 196 9.87 10.42 12.35
CA TRP A 196 9.69 9.77 11.06
C TRP A 196 8.80 8.54 11.19
N GLY A 197 7.86 8.38 10.27
CA GLY A 197 7.04 7.19 10.14
C GLY A 197 6.92 6.70 8.72
N ASN A 198 6.22 5.58 8.59
CA ASN A 198 6.13 4.85 7.34
C ASN A 198 5.16 5.50 6.36
N SER A 199 5.60 5.71 5.12
CA SER A 199 4.80 6.32 4.06
C SER A 199 3.71 5.40 3.52
N VAL A 200 3.70 4.11 3.87
CA VAL A 200 2.60 3.19 3.54
C VAL A 200 1.25 3.70 4.05
N TYR A 201 1.21 4.34 5.22
CA TYR A 201 -0.02 4.94 5.75
C TYR A 201 -0.52 6.06 4.85
N PHE A 202 0.39 6.90 4.34
CA PHE A 202 0.05 7.98 3.42
C PHE A 202 -0.45 7.44 2.07
N SER A 203 0.19 6.39 1.52
CA SER A 203 -0.32 5.67 0.35
C SER A 203 -1.73 5.11 0.60
N GLY A 204 -1.94 4.50 1.77
CA GLY A 204 -3.23 3.98 2.21
C GLY A 204 -4.31 5.04 2.24
N ILE A 205 -4.03 6.21 2.83
CA ILE A 205 -4.95 7.35 2.88
C ILE A 205 -5.36 7.79 1.46
N ASN A 206 -4.40 7.93 0.55
CA ASN A 206 -4.70 8.32 -0.83
C ASN A 206 -5.59 7.29 -1.53
N ILE A 207 -5.32 6.00 -1.33
CA ILE A 207 -6.10 4.91 -1.93
C ILE A 207 -7.53 4.89 -1.36
N LEU A 208 -7.67 5.06 -0.04
CA LEU A 208 -8.99 5.11 0.62
C LEU A 208 -9.83 6.29 0.12
N GLN A 209 -9.24 7.47 0.00
CA GLN A 209 -9.94 8.66 -0.51
C GLN A 209 -10.40 8.48 -1.95
N LYS A 210 -9.57 7.88 -2.80
CA LYS A 210 -9.95 7.55 -4.19
C LYS A 210 -11.07 6.53 -4.25
N TYR A 211 -10.99 5.54 -3.39
CA TYR A 211 -12.02 4.54 -3.26
C TYR A 211 -13.35 5.14 -2.80
N ALA A 212 -13.31 6.04 -1.81
CA ALA A 212 -14.50 6.73 -1.32
C ALA A 212 -15.17 7.62 -2.40
N PHE A 213 -14.37 8.21 -3.29
CA PHE A 213 -14.87 9.03 -4.38
C PHE A 213 -15.47 8.21 -5.53
N SER A 214 -14.77 7.18 -6.00
CA SER A 214 -15.09 6.50 -7.26
C SER A 214 -15.48 5.03 -7.15
N ASN A 215 -15.34 4.43 -5.98
CA ASN A 215 -15.35 2.98 -5.76
C ASN A 215 -14.24 2.21 -6.51
N TRP A 216 -13.28 2.91 -7.11
CA TRP A 216 -12.17 2.33 -7.88
C TRP A 216 -10.84 3.04 -7.57
N PHE A 217 -9.76 2.61 -8.22
CA PHE A 217 -8.39 3.00 -7.87
C PHE A 217 -7.58 3.59 -9.04
N LEU A 218 -8.22 3.96 -10.16
CA LEU A 218 -7.50 4.33 -11.38
C LEU A 218 -6.69 5.63 -11.30
N GLU A 219 -7.18 6.63 -10.57
CA GLU A 219 -6.51 7.93 -10.51
C GLU A 219 -5.36 7.97 -9.50
N TYR A 220 -4.28 8.66 -9.88
CA TYR A 220 -3.25 9.07 -8.93
C TYR A 220 -3.71 10.32 -8.18
N CYS A 221 -3.86 10.22 -6.86
CA CYS A 221 -4.04 11.41 -6.01
C CYS A 221 -2.67 11.97 -5.64
N SER A 222 -2.47 13.28 -5.80
CA SER A 222 -1.57 14.04 -4.92
C SER A 222 -2.08 13.98 -3.48
N ALA A 223 -1.20 14.15 -2.49
CA ALA A 223 -1.59 14.24 -1.08
C ALA A 223 -2.83 15.14 -0.91
N PRO A 224 -3.80 14.76 -0.06
CA PRO A 224 -4.69 15.76 0.51
C PRO A 224 -3.84 16.80 1.28
N SER A 225 -4.21 18.07 1.17
CA SER A 225 -3.51 19.23 1.78
C SER A 225 -3.31 19.12 3.31
N PHE A 226 -3.94 18.14 3.96
CA PHE A 226 -3.91 17.90 5.41
C PHE A 226 -2.57 17.39 5.95
N PHE A 227 -1.69 16.87 5.09
CA PHE A 227 -0.32 16.47 5.48
C PHE A 227 0.68 17.62 5.49
N HIS A 228 0.25 18.84 5.16
CA HIS A 228 1.07 20.03 5.32
C HIS A 228 0.79 20.68 6.66
N PRO A 229 1.67 20.51 7.66
CA PRO A 229 1.89 21.62 8.55
C PRO A 229 2.46 22.76 7.69
N LEU A 230 1.58 23.68 7.28
CA LEU A 230 1.91 24.90 6.52
C LEU A 230 3.06 25.72 7.15
N ASN A 231 3.44 25.40 8.39
CA ASN A 231 4.46 26.06 9.20
C ASN A 231 5.78 25.29 9.37
N PHE A 232 5.99 24.14 8.71
CA PHE A 232 7.27 23.46 8.79
C PHE A 232 8.26 24.03 7.78
N ASN A 233 9.32 24.66 8.27
CA ASN A 233 10.38 25.25 7.44
C ASN A 233 11.40 24.22 6.92
N LYS A 234 11.26 22.94 7.29
CA LYS A 234 12.07 21.82 6.81
C LYS A 234 11.22 20.90 5.92
N TYR A 235 11.87 19.98 5.23
CA TYR A 235 11.23 19.04 4.31
C TYR A 235 10.37 18.02 5.06
N SER A 236 9.26 17.61 4.43
CA SER A 236 8.30 16.67 5.03
C SER A 236 8.65 15.21 4.76
N THR A 237 9.49 14.96 3.74
CA THR A 237 10.07 13.65 3.43
C THR A 237 11.51 13.54 3.94
N GLU A 238 11.94 12.33 4.25
CA GLU A 238 13.29 12.06 4.72
C GLU A 238 14.36 12.44 3.67
N MET A 239 14.03 12.25 2.39
CA MET A 239 14.93 12.50 1.27
C MET A 239 14.11 13.04 0.09
N ARG A 240 14.77 13.81 -0.77
CA ARG A 240 14.23 14.22 -2.07
C ARG A 240 15.10 13.65 -3.18
N LEU A 241 14.44 13.28 -4.27
CA LEU A 241 15.10 12.81 -5.47
C LEU A 241 14.83 13.77 -6.62
N THR A 242 15.78 13.84 -7.55
CA THR A 242 15.52 14.42 -8.87
C THR A 242 14.54 13.53 -9.63
N GLN A 243 13.85 14.07 -10.63
CA GLN A 243 12.93 13.27 -11.46
C GLN A 243 13.65 12.09 -12.14
N GLU A 244 14.93 12.27 -12.52
CA GLU A 244 15.73 11.19 -13.10
C GLU A 244 16.02 10.07 -12.10
N ASP A 245 16.36 10.43 -10.86
CA ASP A 245 16.67 9.44 -9.83
C ASP A 245 15.41 8.75 -9.31
N GLU A 246 14.29 9.48 -9.21
CA GLU A 246 12.97 8.91 -8.93
C GLU A 246 12.58 7.90 -10.03
N LYS A 247 12.79 8.22 -11.30
CA LYS A 247 12.54 7.31 -12.41
C LYS A 247 13.42 6.05 -12.34
N LYS A 248 14.72 6.21 -12.07
CA LYS A 248 15.66 5.08 -11.88
C LYS A 248 15.26 4.20 -10.69
N LEU A 249 14.80 4.81 -9.60
CA LEU A 249 14.36 4.07 -8.42
C LEU A 249 13.04 3.33 -8.68
N GLY A 250 12.13 3.95 -9.42
CA GLY A 250 10.94 3.30 -9.95
C GLY A 250 11.26 2.19 -10.96
N GLU A 251 12.42 2.22 -11.64
CA GLU A 251 12.90 1.10 -12.47
C GLU A 251 13.40 -0.09 -11.65
N SER A 252 13.79 0.12 -10.39
CA SER A 252 14.08 -0.96 -9.44
C SER A 252 12.86 -1.47 -8.66
N GLY A 253 11.65 -1.01 -8.97
CA GLY A 253 10.41 -1.46 -8.33
C GLY A 253 10.13 -0.81 -6.96
N ILE A 254 10.82 0.28 -6.64
CA ILE A 254 10.58 1.07 -5.43
C ILE A 254 9.80 2.33 -5.82
N SER A 255 8.63 2.51 -5.22
CA SER A 255 7.81 3.70 -5.39
C SER A 255 8.31 4.79 -4.45
N PHE A 256 8.60 5.98 -4.97
CA PHE A 256 9.15 7.07 -4.18
C PHE A 256 8.15 8.21 -4.04
N LEU A 257 8.00 8.68 -2.80
CA LEU A 257 7.17 9.80 -2.44
C LEU A 257 8.02 11.07 -2.40
N ASN A 258 7.76 12.00 -3.31
CA ASN A 258 8.60 13.18 -3.50
C ASN A 258 7.87 14.47 -3.10
N GLU A 259 8.62 15.46 -2.63
CA GLU A 259 8.07 16.78 -2.26
C GLU A 259 8.23 17.77 -3.43
N ARG A 260 7.13 18.31 -3.96
CA ARG A 260 7.15 19.28 -5.06
C ARG A 260 7.57 20.67 -4.57
N HIS A 261 8.48 21.30 -5.31
CA HIS A 261 9.13 22.56 -4.94
C HIS A 261 8.19 23.78 -4.85
N ASP A 262 7.12 23.80 -5.63
CA ASP A 262 6.23 24.95 -5.83
C ASP A 262 5.16 25.07 -4.73
N ARG A 263 4.54 23.94 -4.37
CA ARG A 263 3.41 23.90 -3.42
C ARG A 263 3.72 23.20 -2.10
N ARG A 264 4.97 22.74 -1.94
CA ARG A 264 5.42 21.81 -0.90
C ARG A 264 4.64 20.49 -0.87
N GLU A 265 3.78 20.23 -1.84
CA GLU A 265 2.93 19.03 -1.89
C GLU A 265 3.77 17.75 -1.95
N ILE A 266 3.43 16.79 -1.11
CA ILE A 266 4.04 15.46 -1.13
C ILE A 266 3.23 14.58 -2.11
N VAL A 267 3.86 14.06 -3.16
CA VAL A 267 3.15 13.38 -4.25
C VAL A 267 3.93 12.16 -4.73
N PHE A 268 3.22 11.08 -5.03
CA PHE A 268 3.76 9.99 -5.85
C PHE A 268 3.66 10.38 -7.31
N SER A 269 4.76 10.34 -8.07
CA SER A 269 4.66 10.36 -9.53
C SER A 269 3.91 9.13 -10.03
N SER A 270 4.21 7.98 -9.46
CA SER A 270 3.54 6.71 -9.71
C SER A 270 3.86 5.71 -8.61
N ILE A 271 2.93 4.77 -8.38
CA ILE A 271 3.14 3.62 -7.51
C ILE A 271 3.30 2.39 -8.40
N HIS A 272 4.42 1.70 -8.25
CA HIS A 272 4.78 0.54 -9.05
C HIS A 272 4.67 -0.74 -8.23
N SER A 273 4.29 -1.82 -8.92
CA SER A 273 4.61 -3.17 -8.46
C SER A 273 6.12 -3.38 -8.42
N LEU A 274 6.58 -4.23 -7.52
CA LEU A 274 7.95 -4.71 -7.50
C LEU A 274 8.25 -5.58 -8.73
N TYR A 275 7.23 -6.22 -9.32
CA TYR A 275 7.40 -6.99 -10.56
C TYR A 275 7.63 -6.09 -11.78
N GLN A 276 8.62 -6.48 -12.58
CA GLN A 276 8.96 -5.89 -13.87
C GLN A 276 9.08 -6.98 -14.94
N GLU A 277 8.33 -6.81 -16.02
CA GLU A 277 8.47 -7.69 -17.19
C GLU A 277 9.84 -7.50 -17.85
N LYS A 278 10.37 -8.55 -18.49
CA LYS A 278 11.66 -8.48 -19.22
C LYS A 278 11.68 -7.42 -20.33
N SER A 279 10.52 -7.06 -20.86
CA SER A 279 10.28 -5.95 -21.79
C SER A 279 10.45 -4.55 -21.15
N ARG A 280 10.76 -4.49 -19.84
CA ARG A 280 10.74 -3.31 -18.97
C ARG A 280 9.37 -2.65 -18.82
N LYS A 281 8.29 -3.31 -19.26
CA LYS A 281 6.94 -2.85 -18.97
C LYS A 281 6.69 -2.91 -17.46
N LYS A 282 6.25 -1.78 -16.92
CA LYS A 282 5.93 -1.62 -15.49
C LYS A 282 4.45 -1.81 -15.27
N PHE A 283 4.12 -2.35 -14.11
CA PHE A 283 2.76 -2.52 -13.67
C PHE A 283 2.47 -1.47 -12.61
N SER A 284 1.50 -0.61 -12.89
CA SER A 284 1.03 0.35 -11.91
C SER A 284 0.25 -0.39 -10.83
N PHE A 285 0.55 -0.08 -9.57
CA PHE A 285 -0.07 -0.73 -8.42
C PHE A 285 -1.58 -0.45 -8.34
N ASN A 286 -2.01 0.72 -8.82
CA ASN A 286 -3.42 1.09 -8.97
C ASN A 286 -4.19 0.11 -9.86
N HIS A 287 -3.54 -0.40 -10.91
CA HIS A 287 -4.15 -1.39 -11.79
C HIS A 287 -4.31 -2.71 -11.06
N ILE A 288 -3.28 -3.14 -10.34
CA ILE A 288 -3.32 -4.35 -9.51
C ILE A 288 -4.45 -4.27 -8.48
N LEU A 289 -4.66 -3.11 -7.84
CA LEU A 289 -5.81 -2.89 -6.95
C LEU A 289 -7.15 -3.03 -7.68
N CYS A 290 -7.30 -2.43 -8.86
CA CYS A 290 -8.52 -2.56 -9.67
C CYS A 290 -8.78 -4.02 -10.09
N PHE A 291 -7.76 -4.72 -10.57
CA PHE A 291 -7.86 -6.13 -10.95
C PHE A 291 -8.21 -7.03 -9.76
N SER A 292 -7.60 -6.77 -8.60
CA SER A 292 -7.89 -7.49 -7.36
C SER A 292 -9.36 -7.36 -6.98
N ARG A 293 -9.92 -6.15 -7.11
CA ARG A 293 -11.34 -5.90 -6.86
C ARG A 293 -12.25 -6.67 -7.82
N PHE A 294 -11.92 -6.72 -9.12
CA PHE A 294 -12.67 -7.55 -10.07
C PHE A 294 -12.59 -9.03 -9.70
N ALA A 295 -11.42 -9.53 -9.29
CA ALA A 295 -11.27 -10.91 -8.84
C ALA A 295 -12.15 -11.21 -7.61
N HIS A 296 -12.22 -10.28 -6.65
CA HIS A 296 -13.11 -10.39 -5.48
C HIS A 296 -14.59 -10.47 -5.89
N TYR A 297 -15.03 -9.60 -6.81
CA TYR A 297 -16.40 -9.65 -7.32
C TYR A 297 -16.72 -10.95 -8.05
N ILE A 298 -15.84 -11.39 -8.95
CA ILE A 298 -16.03 -12.63 -9.70
C ILE A 298 -16.08 -13.83 -8.76
N LYS A 299 -15.26 -13.86 -7.71
CA LYS A 299 -15.32 -14.91 -6.68
C LYS A 299 -16.67 -14.89 -5.95
N SER A 300 -17.18 -13.71 -5.56
CA SER A 300 -18.50 -13.58 -4.93
C SER A 300 -19.63 -14.04 -5.85
N ILE A 301 -19.62 -13.59 -7.11
CA ILE A 301 -20.59 -14.00 -8.14
C ILE A 301 -20.55 -15.51 -8.35
N GLY A 302 -19.35 -16.09 -8.46
CA GLY A 302 -19.18 -17.53 -8.63
C GLY A 302 -19.80 -18.34 -7.49
N ARG A 303 -19.75 -17.82 -6.25
CA ARG A 303 -20.41 -18.44 -5.08
C ARG A 303 -21.92 -18.31 -5.08
N GLU A 304 -22.43 -17.12 -5.42
CA GLU A 304 -23.87 -16.88 -5.43
C GLU A 304 -24.59 -17.62 -6.57
N LYS A 305 -23.88 -17.93 -7.65
CA LYS A 305 -24.44 -18.54 -8.86
C LYS A 305 -24.13 -20.03 -9.01
N ILE A 306 -23.70 -20.70 -7.94
CA ILE A 306 -23.52 -22.17 -7.93
C ILE A 306 -24.86 -22.85 -8.24
N GLY A 307 -24.86 -23.79 -9.18
CA GLY A 307 -26.06 -24.54 -9.58
C GLY A 307 -27.00 -23.79 -10.52
N VAL A 308 -26.68 -22.54 -10.89
CA VAL A 308 -27.57 -21.69 -11.71
C VAL A 308 -27.34 -21.91 -13.20
N PHE A 309 -26.08 -22.09 -13.63
CA PHE A 309 -25.74 -22.13 -15.05
C PHE A 309 -25.72 -23.55 -15.60
N SER A 310 -26.58 -23.82 -16.58
CA SER A 310 -26.69 -25.15 -17.18
C SER A 310 -25.61 -25.39 -18.24
N THR A 311 -25.12 -24.33 -18.89
CA THR A 311 -24.09 -24.41 -19.94
C THR A 311 -22.98 -23.38 -19.76
N PRO A 312 -21.75 -23.64 -20.26
CA PRO A 312 -20.66 -22.67 -20.26
C PRO A 312 -21.02 -21.35 -20.96
N ALA A 313 -21.80 -21.42 -22.05
CA ALA A 313 -22.20 -20.24 -22.81
C ALA A 313 -23.12 -19.29 -22.02
N GLU A 314 -23.99 -19.83 -21.17
CA GLU A 314 -24.82 -19.04 -20.25
C GLU A 314 -23.96 -18.29 -19.22
N CYS A 315 -23.01 -19.01 -18.62
CA CYS A 315 -22.06 -18.43 -17.65
C CYS A 315 -21.20 -17.34 -18.31
N GLU A 316 -20.67 -17.61 -19.51
CA GLU A 316 -19.86 -16.65 -20.28
C GLU A 316 -20.66 -15.38 -20.59
N LYS A 317 -21.90 -15.53 -21.08
CA LYS A 317 -22.77 -14.40 -21.39
C LYS A 317 -23.09 -13.58 -20.14
N PHE A 318 -23.34 -14.23 -19.01
CA PHE A 318 -23.61 -13.54 -17.74
C PHE A 318 -22.41 -12.69 -17.30
N ILE A 319 -21.22 -13.30 -17.19
CA ILE A 319 -20.01 -12.60 -16.73
C ILE A 319 -19.66 -11.47 -17.70
N LYS A 320 -19.78 -11.71 -19.01
CA LYS A 320 -19.54 -10.68 -20.04
C LYS A 320 -20.49 -9.49 -19.87
N ASN A 321 -21.79 -9.73 -19.71
CA ASN A 321 -22.76 -8.67 -19.51
C ASN A 321 -22.53 -7.91 -18.19
N TRP A 322 -22.09 -8.59 -17.14
CA TRP A 322 -21.73 -7.94 -15.88
C TRP A 322 -20.49 -7.04 -16.04
N LEU A 323 -19.41 -7.53 -16.66
CA LEU A 323 -18.21 -6.75 -16.92
C LEU A 323 -18.45 -5.54 -17.83
N GLN A 324 -19.38 -5.66 -18.78
CA GLN A 324 -19.78 -4.56 -19.65
C GLN A 324 -20.35 -3.36 -18.88
N GLN A 325 -20.94 -3.56 -17.70
CA GLN A 325 -21.43 -2.47 -16.85
C GLN A 325 -20.31 -1.57 -16.32
N TYR A 326 -19.07 -2.07 -16.33
CA TYR A 326 -17.87 -1.34 -15.90
C TYR A 326 -16.93 -0.98 -17.05
N THR A 327 -17.37 -1.20 -18.30
CA THR A 327 -16.58 -0.95 -19.50
C THR A 327 -16.98 0.37 -20.16
N ALA A 328 -16.02 1.26 -20.34
CA ALA A 328 -16.20 2.47 -21.13
C ALA A 328 -15.51 2.32 -22.49
N ASP A 329 -16.30 1.98 -23.51
CA ASP A 329 -15.85 1.86 -24.89
C ASP A 329 -16.38 3.04 -25.71
N GLY A 330 -15.47 3.81 -26.31
CA GLY A 330 -15.84 4.99 -27.09
C GLY A 330 -14.67 5.95 -27.35
N PRO A 331 -14.71 6.71 -28.46
CA PRO A 331 -13.76 7.78 -28.69
C PRO A 331 -14.04 8.95 -27.73
N ASN A 332 -13.00 9.52 -27.13
CA ASN A 332 -13.08 10.75 -26.33
C ASN A 332 -13.93 10.65 -25.05
N ILE A 333 -13.70 9.60 -24.25
CA ILE A 333 -14.28 9.46 -22.91
C ILE A 333 -13.56 10.41 -21.94
N ASP A 334 -14.33 11.14 -21.14
CA ASP A 334 -13.81 12.02 -20.08
C ASP A 334 -13.15 11.23 -18.94
N ASP A 335 -12.18 11.82 -18.26
CA ASP A 335 -11.39 11.16 -17.22
C ASP A 335 -12.25 10.77 -16.00
N GLU A 336 -13.21 11.61 -15.60
CA GLU A 336 -14.15 11.28 -14.52
C GLU A 336 -14.99 10.03 -14.85
N TYR A 337 -15.37 9.88 -16.12
CA TYR A 337 -16.10 8.70 -16.58
C TYR A 337 -15.21 7.46 -16.56
N LYS A 338 -13.94 7.55 -16.99
CA LYS A 338 -12.98 6.43 -16.90
C LYS A 338 -12.75 5.99 -15.45
N THR A 339 -12.74 6.92 -14.51
CA THR A 339 -12.54 6.62 -13.09
C THR A 339 -13.71 5.81 -12.52
N THR A 340 -14.93 6.06 -13.00
CA THR A 340 -16.14 5.31 -12.60
C THR A 340 -16.26 3.97 -13.35
N TYR A 341 -15.82 3.93 -14.61
CA TYR A 341 -15.89 2.77 -15.51
C TYR A 341 -14.48 2.36 -15.93
N PRO A 342 -13.78 1.57 -15.09
CA PRO A 342 -12.35 1.42 -15.20
C PRO A 342 -11.87 0.56 -16.37
N LEU A 343 -12.74 -0.26 -16.96
CA LEU A 343 -12.39 -1.20 -18.02
C LEU A 343 -12.48 -0.53 -19.39
N LYS A 344 -11.43 -0.67 -20.18
CA LYS A 344 -11.39 -0.29 -21.60
C LYS A 344 -11.90 -1.42 -22.50
N LYS A 345 -11.50 -2.65 -22.20
CA LYS A 345 -11.86 -3.84 -22.98
C LYS A 345 -11.92 -5.07 -22.09
N THR A 346 -12.84 -5.97 -22.42
CA THR A 346 -13.04 -7.22 -21.68
C THR A 346 -13.16 -8.40 -22.64
N GLY A 347 -12.61 -9.54 -22.22
CA GLY A 347 -12.77 -10.83 -22.88
C GLY A 347 -13.12 -11.87 -21.82
N VAL A 348 -14.09 -12.72 -22.11
CA VAL A 348 -14.48 -13.83 -21.23
C VAL A 348 -14.58 -15.06 -22.09
N HIS A 349 -13.97 -16.15 -21.63
CA HIS A 349 -14.13 -17.45 -22.22
C HIS A 349 -14.45 -18.46 -21.11
N VAL A 350 -15.53 -19.23 -21.28
CA VAL A 350 -15.89 -20.29 -20.33
C VAL A 350 -15.96 -21.63 -21.06
N SER A 351 -15.27 -22.62 -20.51
CA SER A 351 -15.26 -23.99 -21.02
C SER A 351 -15.56 -24.98 -19.90
N PHE A 352 -15.84 -26.24 -20.26
CA PHE A 352 -15.94 -27.30 -19.27
C PHE A 352 -14.59 -27.56 -18.64
N TYR A 353 -14.57 -27.77 -17.33
CA TYR A 353 -13.33 -28.12 -16.66
C TYR A 353 -12.86 -29.53 -17.08
N PRO A 354 -11.61 -29.71 -17.51
CA PRO A 354 -11.12 -31.03 -17.89
C PRO A 354 -11.17 -32.02 -16.72
N GLY A 355 -11.98 -33.07 -16.85
CA GLY A 355 -12.07 -34.14 -15.84
C GLY A 355 -13.05 -33.89 -14.69
N ASP A 356 -13.75 -32.74 -14.62
CA ASP A 356 -14.79 -32.50 -13.62
C ASP A 356 -16.02 -31.81 -14.25
N ILE A 357 -17.14 -32.54 -14.31
CA ILE A 357 -18.41 -32.08 -14.90
C ILE A 357 -19.12 -31.06 -14.00
N LYS A 358 -18.73 -30.96 -12.73
CA LYS A 358 -19.29 -30.03 -11.74
C LYS A 358 -18.59 -28.67 -11.73
N LYS A 359 -17.64 -28.42 -12.63
CA LYS A 359 -16.89 -27.17 -12.69
C LYS A 359 -16.79 -26.64 -14.11
N TYR A 360 -16.75 -25.33 -14.21
CA TYR A 360 -16.35 -24.62 -15.41
C TYR A 360 -14.96 -24.01 -15.22
N HIS A 361 -14.18 -24.00 -16.30
CA HIS A 361 -12.96 -23.24 -16.39
C HIS A 361 -13.28 -21.88 -17.02
N CYS A 362 -13.01 -20.79 -16.32
CA CYS A 362 -13.27 -19.44 -16.79
C CYS A 362 -11.96 -18.67 -16.95
N GLU A 363 -11.74 -18.11 -18.15
CA GLU A 363 -10.64 -17.20 -18.46
C GLU A 363 -11.20 -15.81 -18.74
N ILE A 364 -10.79 -14.84 -17.93
CA ILE A 364 -11.23 -13.46 -18.03
C ILE A 364 -10.01 -12.61 -18.37
N SER A 365 -10.04 -11.96 -19.53
CA SER A 365 -9.07 -10.96 -19.96
C SER A 365 -9.61 -9.57 -19.69
N LEU A 366 -8.93 -8.79 -18.85
CA LEU A 366 -9.33 -7.44 -18.47
C LEU A 366 -8.27 -6.44 -18.94
N SER A 367 -8.71 -5.39 -19.64
CA SER A 367 -7.89 -4.24 -19.98
C SER A 367 -8.47 -2.99 -19.34
N LEU A 368 -7.64 -2.25 -18.60
CA LEU A 368 -8.01 -1.03 -17.91
C LEU A 368 -7.62 0.20 -18.73
N HIS A 369 -8.27 1.33 -18.46
CA HIS A 369 -7.79 2.62 -18.98
C HIS A 369 -6.42 2.95 -18.37
N LEU A 370 -5.43 3.16 -19.22
CA LEU A 370 -4.07 3.51 -18.82
C LEU A 370 -3.82 5.01 -19.03
N PRO A 371 -2.99 5.64 -18.18
CA PRO A 371 -2.32 6.88 -18.55
C PRO A 371 -1.52 6.64 -19.84
N THR A 372 -1.51 7.61 -20.75
CA THR A 372 -0.93 7.54 -22.10
C THR A 372 0.50 7.01 -22.20
N GLU A 373 1.27 7.02 -21.11
CA GLU A 373 2.65 6.54 -21.03
C GLU A 373 2.79 5.03 -20.76
N MET A 374 1.73 4.34 -20.36
CA MET A 374 1.74 2.94 -19.95
C MET A 374 0.99 2.12 -21.00
N GLY A 375 1.68 1.31 -21.80
CA GLY A 375 1.06 0.57 -22.91
C GLY A 375 -0.02 -0.44 -22.47
N ASP A 376 -0.94 -0.77 -23.38
CA ASP A 376 -2.16 -1.59 -23.11
C ASP A 376 -1.85 -2.84 -22.28
N LEU A 377 -2.42 -2.93 -21.09
CA LEU A 377 -2.21 -4.02 -20.15
C LEU A 377 -3.44 -4.92 -20.14
N GLU A 378 -3.24 -6.17 -20.55
CA GLU A 378 -4.26 -7.22 -20.43
C GLU A 378 -3.83 -8.18 -19.32
N LEU A 379 -4.67 -8.32 -18.30
CA LEU A 379 -4.51 -9.37 -17.30
C LEU A 379 -5.50 -10.49 -17.53
N LYS A 380 -5.01 -11.71 -17.43
CA LYS A 380 -5.80 -12.93 -17.52
C LYS A 380 -6.00 -13.50 -16.13
N ILE A 381 -7.26 -13.58 -15.71
CA ILE A 381 -7.67 -14.29 -14.51
C ILE A 381 -8.20 -15.64 -14.98
N SER A 382 -7.63 -16.72 -14.43
CA SER A 382 -8.17 -18.06 -14.61
C SER A 382 -8.80 -18.50 -13.29
N THR A 383 -10.06 -18.95 -13.34
CA THR A 383 -10.79 -19.35 -12.15
C THR A 383 -11.72 -20.52 -12.42
N GLU A 384 -11.97 -21.29 -11.37
CA GLU A 384 -12.92 -22.42 -11.39
C GLU A 384 -14.26 -21.93 -10.85
N ILE A 385 -15.32 -22.13 -11.62
CA ILE A 385 -16.69 -21.81 -11.21
C ILE A 385 -17.44 -23.11 -10.99
N PRO A 386 -17.98 -23.38 -9.79
CA PRO A 386 -18.82 -24.55 -9.57
C PRO A 386 -20.08 -24.46 -10.43
N ARG A 387 -20.40 -25.54 -11.11
CA ARG A 387 -21.58 -25.69 -11.96
C ARG A 387 -22.86 -25.79 -11.14
#